data_AF-A0A8T3TB31-F1
#
_entry.id   AF-A0A8T3TB31-F1
#
_cell.length_a   1.000
_cell.length_b   1.000
_cell.length_c   1.000
_cell.angle_alpha   90.00
_cell.angle_beta   90.00
_cell.angle_gamma   90.00
#
_symmetry.space_group_name_H-M   'P 1'
#
loop_
_entity.id
_entity.type
_entity.pdbx_description
1 polymer ?
#
loop_
_entity_poly.entity_id
_entity_poly.type
_entity_poly.pdbx_seq_one_letter_code
_entity_poly.pdbx_strand_id
1 'polypeptide(L)'
;MASKGPAADAAREEFRAILAEKGHAVDNAKRAVERLDRAFDEGALQRTPFIEQALADLRLALEQDEGQKLGGKSAEASRFILRAIDRMLDDT
;
A
#
# COMPACT_ATOMS: atom_id res chain seq x y z
N MET A 1 -13.03 -11.21 -13.69
CA MET A 1 -11.58 -11.05 -13.50
C MET A 1 -11.42 -10.28 -12.21
N ALA A 2 -10.93 -10.92 -11.15
CA ALA A 2 -10.69 -10.19 -9.91
C ALA A 2 -9.62 -9.10 -10.16
N SER A 3 -9.68 -8.02 -9.38
CA SER A 3 -9.06 -6.72 -9.72
C SER A 3 -9.71 -5.95 -10.88
N LYS A 4 -10.88 -6.34 -11.40
CA LYS A 4 -11.66 -5.53 -12.37
C LYS A 4 -13.08 -5.32 -11.88
N GLY A 5 -13.60 -4.10 -12.08
CA GLY A 5 -14.97 -3.72 -11.74
C GLY A 5 -15.08 -2.84 -10.50
N PRO A 6 -16.31 -2.43 -10.13
CA PRO A 6 -16.55 -1.30 -9.23
C PRO A 6 -15.89 -1.43 -7.85
N ALA A 7 -15.82 -2.65 -7.31
CA ALA A 7 -15.18 -2.91 -6.02
C ALA A 7 -13.65 -2.74 -6.07
N ALA A 8 -13.02 -3.16 -7.18
CA ALA A 8 -11.59 -2.96 -7.41
C ALA A 8 -11.28 -1.48 -7.66
N ASP A 9 -12.13 -0.78 -8.41
CA ASP A 9 -11.98 0.65 -8.68
C ASP A 9 -12.12 1.48 -7.40
N ALA A 10 -13.11 1.19 -6.55
CA ALA A 10 -13.27 1.82 -5.24
C ALA A 10 -12.04 1.58 -4.34
N ALA A 11 -11.53 0.34 -4.30
CA ALA A 11 -10.34 0.01 -3.53
C ALA A 11 -9.09 0.75 -3.98
N ARG A 12 -8.89 0.89 -5.30
CA ARG A 12 -7.80 1.70 -5.86
C ARG A 12 -7.96 3.18 -5.56
N GLU A 13 -9.18 3.71 -5.66
CA GLU A 13 -9.46 5.13 -5.39
C GLU A 13 -9.21 5.48 -3.92
N GLU A 14 -9.72 4.67 -2.99
CA GLU A 14 -9.48 4.86 -1.55
C GLU A 14 -8.00 4.74 -1.19
N PHE A 15 -7.29 3.77 -1.78
CA PHE A 15 -5.85 3.63 -1.62
C PHE A 15 -5.08 4.87 -2.11
N ARG A 16 -5.44 5.39 -3.30
CA ARG A 16 -4.84 6.62 -3.86
C ARG A 16 -5.18 7.86 -3.06
N ALA A 17 -6.37 7.92 -2.46
CA ALA A 17 -6.76 9.00 -1.58
C ALA A 17 -5.85 9.05 -0.34
N ILE A 18 -5.57 7.89 0.29
CA ILE A 18 -4.63 7.80 1.42
C ILE A 18 -3.21 8.25 1.01
N LEU A 19 -2.75 7.87 -0.18
CA LEU A 19 -1.46 8.28 -0.72
C LEU A 19 -1.35 9.79 -0.97
N ALA A 20 -2.48 10.46 -1.26
CA ALA A 20 -2.55 11.88 -1.52
C ALA A 20 -2.66 12.74 -0.24
N GLU A 21 -2.94 12.12 0.92
CA GLU A 21 -3.00 12.83 2.20
C GLU A 21 -1.63 13.47 2.52
N LYS A 22 -1.67 14.73 2.97
CA LYS A 22 -0.46 15.48 3.36
C LYS A 22 -0.05 15.14 4.79
N GLY A 23 1.26 15.14 5.04
CA GLY A 23 1.81 14.84 6.37
C GLY A 23 1.94 13.34 6.63
N HIS A 24 2.55 12.98 7.77
CA HIS A 24 2.49 11.64 8.37
C HIS A 24 2.64 10.45 7.40
N ALA A 25 3.75 10.42 6.65
CA ALA A 25 3.97 9.42 5.60
C ALA A 25 3.87 7.97 6.10
N VAL A 26 4.30 7.71 7.33
CA VAL A 26 4.25 6.40 7.97
C VAL A 26 2.83 6.02 8.38
N ASP A 27 2.07 6.94 8.98
CA ASP A 27 0.66 6.71 9.30
C ASP A 27 -0.18 6.47 8.04
N ASN A 28 0.07 7.24 6.97
CA ASN A 28 -0.58 7.03 5.68
C ASN A 28 -0.20 5.66 5.08
N ALA A 29 1.06 5.25 5.21
CA ALA A 29 1.49 3.93 4.75
C ALA A 29 0.82 2.79 5.51
N LYS A 30 0.68 2.90 6.84
CA LYS A 30 -0.05 1.93 7.67
C LYS A 30 -1.51 1.81 7.23
N ARG A 31 -2.20 2.95 7.09
CA ARG A 31 -3.60 2.99 6.61
C ARG A 31 -3.74 2.41 5.20
N ALA A 32 -2.77 2.66 4.33
CA ALA A 32 -2.76 2.13 2.98
C ALA A 32 -2.62 0.60 2.97
N VAL A 33 -1.76 0.03 3.83
CA VAL A 33 -1.64 -1.43 4.02
C VAL A 33 -2.96 -2.03 4.52
N GLU A 34 -3.57 -1.44 5.55
CA GLU A 34 -4.86 -1.91 6.07
C GLU A 34 -5.95 -1.89 5.00
N ARG A 35 -6.00 -0.84 4.18
CA ARG A 35 -6.98 -0.73 3.08
C ARG A 35 -6.77 -1.82 2.03
N LEU A 36 -5.52 -2.12 1.69
CA LEU A 36 -5.17 -3.17 0.72
C LEU A 36 -5.49 -4.56 1.28
N ASP A 37 -5.11 -4.85 2.53
CA ASP A 37 -5.42 -6.12 3.19
C ASP A 37 -6.93 -6.39 3.20
N ARG A 38 -7.74 -5.38 3.51
CA ARG A 38 -9.20 -5.47 3.41
C ARG A 38 -9.67 -5.78 1.99
N ALA A 39 -9.12 -5.11 0.97
CA ALA A 39 -9.50 -5.34 -0.42
C ALA A 39 -9.18 -6.76 -0.89
N PHE A 40 -8.08 -7.34 -0.40
CA PHE A 40 -7.72 -8.73 -0.69
C PHE A 40 -8.66 -9.72 0.02
N ASP A 41 -9.00 -9.46 1.28
CA ASP A 41 -9.91 -10.30 2.07
C ASP A 41 -11.33 -10.32 1.48
N GLU A 42 -11.82 -9.15 1.05
CA GLU A 42 -13.11 -8.99 0.36
C GLU A 42 -13.10 -9.58 -1.07
N GLY A 43 -11.94 -10.01 -1.59
CA GLY A 43 -11.77 -10.50 -2.95
C GLY A 43 -11.90 -9.42 -4.03
N ALA A 44 -11.90 -8.14 -3.64
CA ALA A 44 -11.97 -7.00 -4.56
C ALA A 44 -10.68 -6.87 -5.38
N LEU A 45 -9.53 -7.13 -4.74
CA LEU A 45 -8.22 -7.17 -5.39
C LEU A 45 -7.60 -8.57 -5.28
N GLN A 46 -6.71 -8.91 -6.20
CA GLN A 46 -5.91 -10.14 -6.12
C GLN A 46 -4.49 -9.85 -5.65
N ARG A 47 -3.99 -10.71 -4.76
CA ARG A 47 -2.57 -10.73 -4.44
C ARG A 47 -1.80 -11.40 -5.57
N THR A 48 -0.81 -10.70 -6.09
CA THR A 48 0.20 -11.27 -6.98
C THR A 48 1.49 -11.51 -6.18
N PRO A 49 2.41 -12.38 -6.65
CA PRO A 49 3.69 -12.60 -5.98
C PRO A 49 4.48 -11.29 -5.76
N PHE A 50 4.40 -10.37 -6.72
CA PHE A 50 5.02 -9.05 -6.58
C PHE A 50 4.38 -8.23 -5.46
N ILE A 51 3.04 -8.18 -5.41
CA ILE A 51 2.31 -7.42 -4.38
C ILE A 51 2.60 -7.99 -2.99
N GLU A 52 2.66 -9.31 -2.83
CA GLU A 52 2.99 -9.93 -1.55
C GLU A 52 4.40 -9.56 -1.07
N GLN A 53 5.39 -9.62 -1.97
CA GLN A 53 6.76 -9.20 -1.66
C GLN A 53 6.82 -7.72 -1.30
N ALA A 54 6.20 -6.85 -2.10
CA ALA A 54 6.17 -5.42 -1.84
C ALA A 54 5.50 -5.08 -0.48
N LEU A 55 4.42 -5.79 -0.11
CA LEU A 55 3.80 -5.61 1.21
C LEU A 55 4.69 -6.08 2.35
N ALA A 56 5.45 -7.16 2.18
CA ALA A 56 6.42 -7.62 3.17
C ALA A 56 7.55 -6.60 3.37
N ASP A 57 8.12 -6.08 2.29
CA ASP A 57 9.15 -5.03 2.33
C ASP A 57 8.63 -3.74 2.97
N LEU A 58 7.37 -3.38 2.70
CA LEU A 58 6.72 -2.23 3.31
C LEU A 58 6.54 -2.41 4.81
N ARG A 59 6.05 -3.57 5.26
CA ARG A 59 5.89 -3.86 6.71
C ARG A 59 7.22 -3.75 7.43
N LEU A 60 8.29 -4.32 6.87
CA LEU A 60 9.64 -4.20 7.42
C LEU A 60 10.11 -2.73 7.51
N ALA A 61 9.86 -1.93 6.48
CA ALA A 61 10.21 -0.51 6.48
C ALA A 61 9.46 0.28 7.56
N LEU A 62 8.19 -0.07 7.83
CA LEU A 62 7.36 0.56 8.86
C LEU A 62 7.78 0.14 10.27
N GLU A 63 8.13 -1.14 10.49
CA GLU A 63 8.64 -1.64 11.78
C GLU A 63 9.96 -0.99 12.17
N GLN A 64 10.85 -0.74 11.19
CA GLN A 64 12.12 -0.06 11.44
C GLN A 64 11.97 1.42 11.84
N ASP A 65 10.91 2.09 11.41
CA ASP A 65 10.60 3.47 11.80
C ASP A 65 10.12 3.57 13.27
N GLU A 66 9.35 2.58 13.75
CA GLU A 66 8.95 2.51 15.16
C GLU A 66 10.12 2.25 16.12
N GLY A 67 11.18 1.59 15.64
CA GLY A 67 12.36 1.23 16.43
C GLY A 67 13.55 2.20 16.38
N GLN A 68 13.63 3.10 15.38
CA GLN A 68 14.72 4.06 15.23
C GLN A 68 14.22 5.42 14.72
N LYS A 69 14.87 6.52 15.13
CA LYS A 69 14.69 7.88 14.57
C LYS A 69 15.20 7.96 13.10
N LEU A 70 14.63 7.16 12.20
CA LEU A 70 14.98 7.05 10.78
C LEU A 70 13.94 7.70 9.86
N GLY A 71 13.07 8.56 10.41
CA GLY A 71 11.87 9.11 9.76
C GLY A 71 12.00 9.75 8.37
N GLY A 72 13.22 9.94 7.85
CA GLY A 72 13.47 10.28 6.44
C GLY A 72 13.51 9.05 5.52
N LYS A 73 14.36 8.07 5.83
CA LYS A 73 14.66 6.95 4.92
C LYS A 73 13.51 5.94 4.84
N SER A 74 12.89 5.61 5.97
CA SER A 74 11.74 4.69 6.01
C SER A 74 10.49 5.29 5.36
N ALA A 75 10.29 6.60 5.49
CA ALA A 75 9.20 7.32 4.82
C ALA A 75 9.38 7.35 3.29
N GLU A 76 10.60 7.59 2.80
CA GLU A 76 10.89 7.54 1.36
C GLU A 76 10.73 6.13 0.78
N ALA A 77 11.24 5.11 1.48
CA ALA A 77 11.06 3.71 1.08
C ALA A 77 9.58 3.34 1.00
N SER A 78 8.79 3.71 2.02
CA SER A 78 7.36 3.44 2.07
C SER A 78 6.63 4.06 0.87
N ARG A 79 6.95 5.32 0.53
CA ARG A 79 6.38 6.00 -0.65
C ARG A 79 6.72 5.29 -1.95
N PHE A 80 7.97 4.86 -2.11
CA PHE A 80 8.42 4.18 -3.31
C PHE A 80 7.71 2.85 -3.50
N ILE A 81 7.63 2.04 -2.44
CA ILE A 81 6.97 0.74 -2.46
C ILE A 81 5.47 0.89 -2.73
N LEU A 82 4.79 1.82 -2.06
CA LEU A 82 3.36 2.06 -2.27
C LEU A 82 3.06 2.54 -3.71
N ARG A 83 3.95 3.33 -4.32
CA ARG A 83 3.83 3.72 -5.74
C ARG A 83 4.05 2.54 -6.69
N ALA A 84 4.91 1.60 -6.34
CA ALA A 84 5.09 0.38 -7.13
C ALA A 84 3.84 -0.51 -7.05
N ILE A 85 3.22 -0.61 -5.87
CA ILE A 85 1.95 -1.32 -5.69
C ILE A 85 0.82 -0.65 -6.50
N ASP A 86 0.67 0.69 -6.43
CA ASP A 86 -0.32 1.45 -7.22
C ASP A 86 -0.25 1.10 -8.71
N ARG A 87 0.95 1.13 -9.29
CA ARG A 87 1.17 0.79 -10.71
C ARG A 87 0.82 -0.66 -11.03
N MET A 88 1.19 -1.59 -10.16
CA MET A 88 0.89 -3.00 -10.38
C MET A 88 -0.61 -3.29 -10.26
N LEU A 89 -1.32 -2.54 -9.42
CA LEU A 89 -2.77 -2.63 -9.33
C LEU A 89 -3.45 -2.16 -10.62
N ASP A 90 -2.93 -1.19 -11.37
CA ASP A 90 -3.48 -0.83 -12.69
C ASP A 90 -3.25 -1.93 -13.75
N ASP A 91 -2.18 -2.72 -13.62
CA ASP A 91 -1.75 -3.69 -14.63
C ASP A 91 -2.49 -5.05 -14.54
N THR A 92 -3.15 -5.33 -13.40
CA THR A 92 -3.96 -6.54 -13.14
C THR A 92 -5.45 -6.36 -13.45
#